data_AF-A0A850BT66-F1
#
_entry.id   AF-A0A850BT66-F1
#
_cell.length_a   1.000
_cell.length_b   1.000
_cell.length_c   1.000
_cell.angle_alpha   90.00
_cell.angle_beta   90.00
_cell.angle_gamma   90.00
#
_symmetry.space_group_name_H-M   'P 1'
#
loop_
_entity.id
_entity.type
_entity.pdbx_description
1 polymer ?
#
loop_
_entity_poly.entity_id
_entity_poly.type
_entity_poly.pdbx_seq_one_letter_code
_entity_poly.pdbx_strand_id
1 'polypeptide(L)'
;MAKEEASLRRARARSFVRDEESLDAFDVPAAVVCAICGQPDCAGCSPGGEDDSGVVTIVPWERPGGGVWMRLWSTARASTQGAESFFASLPDGELKPAVRFAILAETLAILSMLAVLAGMAALALPTLAIEILRDTELRSTLLRGVALSVPLLAAWMVVAHTTHGAILDVGARRQGARPQRRRAFRFGLYACGWDLMAGPLGAVLMLASKGRKAMFDLASLSMNVPGKASTAFLRGVYGLSAEKAAKVRKLGSIAALCLAILSGGVVVAIVFAV
;
A
#
# COMPACT_ATOMS: atom_id res chain seq x y z
N MET A 1 -25.71 -69.43 18.05
CA MET A 1 -26.44 -68.39 17.28
C MET A 1 -26.26 -66.98 17.85
N ALA A 2 -26.75 -66.64 19.05
CA ALA A 2 -26.66 -65.24 19.55
C ALA A 2 -25.23 -64.68 19.74
N LYS A 3 -24.23 -65.50 20.07
CA LYS A 3 -22.82 -65.06 20.18
C LYS A 3 -22.15 -64.81 18.82
N GLU A 4 -22.66 -65.43 17.76
CA GLU A 4 -22.08 -65.37 16.42
C GLU A 4 -22.52 -64.10 15.68
N GLU A 5 -23.78 -63.69 15.86
CA GLU A 5 -24.30 -62.41 15.37
C GLU A 5 -23.63 -61.20 16.04
N ALA A 6 -23.32 -61.30 17.33
CA ALA A 6 -22.61 -60.23 18.05
C ALA A 6 -21.16 -60.05 17.58
N SER A 7 -20.50 -61.15 17.18
CA SER A 7 -19.14 -61.14 16.61
C SER A 7 -19.14 -60.50 15.22
N LEU A 8 -20.10 -60.87 14.36
CA LEU A 8 -20.25 -60.30 13.02
C LEU A 8 -20.59 -58.80 13.03
N ARG A 9 -21.41 -58.34 14.00
CA ARG A 9 -21.69 -56.90 14.18
C ARG A 9 -20.44 -56.11 14.61
N ARG A 10 -19.59 -56.66 15.49
CA ARG A 10 -18.32 -56.01 15.88
C ARG A 10 -17.28 -56.00 14.75
N ALA A 11 -17.24 -57.04 13.92
CA ALA A 11 -16.35 -57.09 12.76
C ALA A 11 -16.75 -56.06 11.68
N ARG A 12 -18.05 -55.90 11.39
CA ARG A 12 -18.57 -54.87 10.47
C ARG A 12 -18.38 -53.44 10.97
N ALA A 13 -18.50 -53.22 12.28
CA ALA A 13 -18.26 -51.90 12.86
C ALA A 13 -16.76 -51.50 12.80
N ARG A 14 -15.84 -52.46 12.82
CA ARG A 14 -14.40 -52.19 12.67
C ARG A 14 -13.94 -52.01 11.23
N SER A 15 -14.64 -52.57 10.23
CA SER A 15 -14.30 -52.35 8.82
C SER A 15 -14.71 -50.96 8.34
N PHE A 16 -15.77 -50.36 8.90
CA PHE A 16 -16.22 -49.01 8.53
C PHE A 16 -15.32 -47.89 9.08
N VAL A 17 -14.56 -48.13 10.15
CA VAL A 17 -13.71 -47.10 10.78
C VAL A 17 -12.31 -47.04 10.16
N ARG A 18 -11.93 -48.03 9.34
CA ARG A 18 -10.54 -48.16 8.85
C ARG A 18 -10.33 -47.66 7.41
N ASP A 19 -11.39 -47.29 6.69
CA ASP A 19 -11.32 -46.80 5.31
C ASP A 19 -11.52 -45.27 5.17
N GLU A 20 -11.67 -44.51 6.28
CA GLU A 20 -11.72 -43.03 6.24
C GLU A 20 -10.36 -42.35 6.50
N GLU A 21 -9.28 -43.12 6.68
CA GLU A 21 -7.95 -42.58 7.03
C GLU A 21 -7.01 -42.43 5.82
N SER A 22 -7.52 -42.49 4.58
CA SER A 22 -6.70 -42.38 3.36
C SER A 22 -7.28 -41.52 2.24
N LEU A 23 -8.14 -40.56 2.56
CA LEU A 23 -8.37 -39.43 1.67
C LEU A 23 -7.61 -38.26 2.27
N ASP A 24 -6.53 -37.85 1.60
CA ASP A 24 -5.91 -36.55 1.76
C ASP A 24 -7.00 -35.48 1.68
N ALA A 25 -7.58 -35.15 2.83
CA ALA A 25 -8.36 -33.95 3.01
C ALA A 25 -7.36 -32.82 2.82
N PHE A 26 -7.20 -32.40 1.58
CA PHE A 26 -6.73 -31.06 1.27
C PHE A 26 -7.64 -30.14 2.08
N ASP A 27 -7.12 -29.67 3.21
CA ASP A 27 -7.74 -28.65 4.04
C ASP A 27 -7.69 -27.36 3.20
N VAL A 28 -8.58 -27.26 2.22
CA VAL A 28 -8.72 -26.09 1.37
C VAL A 28 -9.34 -25.03 2.26
N PRO A 29 -8.60 -23.98 2.66
CA PRO A 29 -9.19 -22.94 3.50
C PRO A 29 -10.40 -22.39 2.76
N ALA A 30 -11.56 -22.37 3.43
CA ALA A 30 -12.78 -21.83 2.87
C ALA A 30 -12.47 -20.44 2.29
N ALA A 31 -12.55 -20.31 0.97
CA ALA A 31 -12.32 -19.03 0.31
C ALA A 31 -13.49 -18.10 0.67
N VAL A 32 -13.30 -17.29 1.71
CA VAL A 32 -14.29 -16.28 2.10
C VAL A 32 -14.23 -15.16 1.07
N VAL A 33 -15.23 -15.10 0.20
CA VAL A 33 -15.43 -14.03 -0.79
C VAL A 33 -16.49 -13.05 -0.29
N CYS A 34 -16.40 -11.75 -0.63
CA CYS A 34 -17.52 -10.83 -0.36
C CYS A 34 -18.78 -11.38 -1.04
N ALA A 35 -19.84 -11.62 -0.27
CA ALA A 35 -21.11 -12.10 -0.81
C ALA A 35 -21.75 -11.12 -1.83
N ILE A 36 -21.32 -9.86 -1.85
CA ILE A 36 -21.82 -8.83 -2.75
C ILE A 36 -20.98 -8.72 -4.03
N CYS A 37 -19.65 -8.60 -3.94
CA CYS A 37 -18.80 -8.36 -5.12
C CYS A 37 -17.95 -9.57 -5.56
N GLY A 38 -17.99 -10.68 -4.81
CA GLY A 38 -17.26 -11.91 -5.11
C GLY A 38 -15.73 -11.81 -4.95
N GLN A 39 -15.18 -10.69 -4.47
CA GLN A 39 -13.74 -10.53 -4.29
C GLN A 39 -13.28 -11.11 -2.95
N PRO A 40 -12.20 -11.92 -2.91
CA PRO A 40 -11.64 -12.48 -1.67
C PRO A 40 -10.94 -11.42 -0.79
N ASP A 41 -10.57 -10.26 -1.37
CA ASP A 41 -9.91 -9.15 -0.67
C ASP A 41 -10.82 -7.92 -0.55
N CYS A 42 -12.13 -8.11 -0.45
CA CYS A 42 -13.03 -6.97 -0.34
C CYS A 42 -12.91 -6.27 1.02
N ALA A 43 -12.60 -4.97 1.01
CA ALA A 43 -12.53 -4.12 2.21
C ALA A 43 -13.91 -3.64 2.73
N GLY A 44 -15.01 -4.24 2.24
CA GLY A 44 -16.39 -3.81 2.49
C GLY A 44 -17.07 -3.36 1.20
N CYS A 45 -18.12 -4.08 0.79
CA CYS A 45 -18.98 -3.75 -0.35
C CYS A 45 -20.03 -2.67 0.01
N SER A 46 -20.08 -2.26 1.28
CA SER A 46 -20.92 -1.23 1.89
C SER A 46 -20.07 -0.48 2.93
N PRO A 47 -20.23 0.84 3.14
CA PRO A 47 -19.66 1.51 4.30
C PRO A 47 -20.28 0.89 5.56
N GLY A 48 -19.46 0.19 6.35
CA GLY A 48 -19.90 -0.45 7.60
C GLY A 48 -20.29 0.58 8.65
N GLY A 49 -21.36 0.29 9.39
CA GLY A 49 -21.75 1.07 10.58
C GLY A 49 -20.77 0.87 11.73
N GLU A 50 -20.79 1.77 12.71
CA GLU A 50 -19.84 1.84 13.83
C GLU A 50 -19.85 0.61 14.77
N ASP A 51 -20.73 -0.38 14.54
CA ASP A 51 -20.95 -1.56 15.38
C ASP A 51 -20.49 -2.91 14.78
N ASP A 52 -19.88 -2.93 13.59
CA ASP A 52 -19.48 -4.20 12.96
C ASP A 52 -18.21 -4.80 13.59
N SER A 53 -18.31 -6.11 13.88
CA SER A 53 -17.36 -7.00 14.59
C SER A 53 -15.88 -6.67 14.43
N GLY A 54 -15.09 -6.88 15.50
CA GLY A 54 -13.63 -6.64 15.63
C GLY A 54 -12.72 -7.41 14.66
N VAL A 55 -13.00 -7.33 13.37
CA VAL A 55 -12.13 -7.75 12.28
C VAL A 55 -10.95 -6.81 12.29
N VAL A 56 -9.84 -7.27 12.85
CA VAL A 56 -8.55 -6.61 12.72
C VAL A 56 -8.23 -6.56 11.23
N THR A 57 -8.26 -5.37 10.62
CA THR A 57 -7.93 -5.19 9.20
C THR A 57 -6.48 -5.61 8.97
N ILE A 58 -6.25 -6.85 8.54
CA ILE A 58 -4.90 -7.33 8.25
C ILE A 58 -4.44 -6.67 6.96
N VAL A 59 -3.37 -5.88 7.05
CA VAL A 59 -2.74 -5.22 5.90
C VAL A 59 -2.28 -6.30 4.91
N PRO A 60 -2.69 -6.27 3.62
CA PRO A 60 -2.37 -7.35 2.67
C PRO A 60 -0.87 -7.65 2.56
N TRP A 61 -0.01 -6.64 2.68
CA TRP A 61 1.45 -6.77 2.69
C TRP A 61 1.99 -7.65 3.81
N GLU A 62 1.31 -7.68 4.95
CA GLU A 62 1.74 -8.38 6.16
C GLU A 62 1.20 -9.82 6.21
N ARG A 63 0.28 -10.19 5.32
CA ARG A 63 -0.30 -11.54 5.31
C ARG A 63 0.78 -12.59 5.00
N PRO A 64 0.85 -13.68 5.79
CA PRO A 64 1.63 -14.84 5.42
C PRO A 64 1.00 -15.49 4.17
N GLY A 65 1.83 -15.93 3.24
CA GLY A 65 1.38 -16.47 1.96
C GLY A 65 1.09 -15.41 0.87
N GLY A 66 0.94 -15.86 -0.36
CA GLY A 66 0.74 -15.02 -1.54
C GLY A 66 2.03 -14.44 -2.14
N GLY A 67 2.00 -14.14 -3.44
CA GLY A 67 3.13 -13.54 -4.14
C GLY A 67 3.41 -12.10 -3.68
N VAL A 68 4.69 -11.70 -3.66
CA VAL A 68 5.13 -10.34 -3.29
C VAL A 68 4.38 -9.28 -4.11
N TRP A 69 4.20 -9.51 -5.41
CA TRP A 69 3.48 -8.61 -6.31
C TRP A 69 2.01 -8.45 -5.96
N MET A 70 1.31 -9.55 -5.70
CA MET A 70 -0.10 -9.51 -5.29
C MET A 70 -0.26 -8.70 -4.01
N ARG A 71 0.60 -8.96 -3.01
CA ARG A 71 0.58 -8.24 -1.74
C ARG A 71 0.90 -6.75 -1.89
N LEU A 72 1.86 -6.39 -2.74
CA LEU A 72 2.20 -5.00 -3.05
C LEU A 72 0.97 -4.27 -3.64
N TRP A 73 0.38 -4.84 -4.69
CA TRP A 73 -0.73 -4.21 -5.40
C TRP A 73 -2.01 -4.16 -4.57
N SER A 74 -2.33 -5.22 -3.83
CA SER A 74 -3.47 -5.23 -2.92
C SER A 74 -3.31 -4.17 -1.82
N THR A 75 -2.11 -3.99 -1.28
CA THR A 75 -1.85 -2.96 -0.25
C THR A 75 -1.90 -1.55 -0.83
N ALA A 76 -1.24 -1.31 -1.96
CA ALA A 76 -1.26 0.00 -2.61
C ALA A 76 -2.68 0.40 -3.05
N ARG A 77 -3.47 -0.58 -3.53
CA ARG A 77 -4.89 -0.38 -3.82
C ARG A 77 -5.71 -0.09 -2.56
N ALA A 78 -5.52 -0.85 -1.49
CA ALA A 78 -6.24 -0.64 -0.24
C ALA A 78 -5.93 0.74 0.37
N SER A 79 -4.65 1.15 0.39
CA SER A 79 -4.27 2.45 0.92
C SER A 79 -4.68 3.63 0.03
N THR A 80 -4.98 3.40 -1.25
CA THR A 80 -5.40 4.46 -2.20
C THR A 80 -6.92 4.47 -2.43
N GLN A 81 -7.49 3.38 -2.94
CA GLN A 81 -8.92 3.27 -3.29
C GLN A 81 -9.80 3.03 -2.07
N GLY A 82 -9.29 2.30 -1.08
CA GLY A 82 -9.96 2.04 0.20
C GLY A 82 -9.44 2.89 1.35
N ALA A 83 -8.84 4.07 1.06
CA ALA A 83 -8.06 4.83 2.03
C ALA A 83 -8.82 5.11 3.34
N GLU A 84 -10.12 5.42 3.27
CA GLU A 84 -10.92 5.74 4.45
C GLU A 84 -11.04 4.53 5.39
N SER A 85 -11.47 3.37 4.89
CA SER A 85 -11.58 2.16 5.72
C SER A 85 -10.22 1.63 6.17
N PHE A 86 -9.23 1.64 5.27
CA PHE A 86 -7.87 1.16 5.53
C PHE A 86 -7.20 1.96 6.66
N PHE A 87 -7.25 3.29 6.61
CA PHE A 87 -6.57 4.12 7.61
C PHE A 87 -7.39 4.37 8.88
N ALA A 88 -8.73 4.33 8.83
CA ALA A 88 -9.55 4.41 10.04
C ALA A 88 -9.32 3.24 11.00
N SER A 89 -9.05 2.05 10.45
CA SER A 89 -8.87 0.80 11.20
C SER A 89 -7.42 0.32 11.22
N LEU A 90 -6.44 1.20 10.95
CA LEU A 90 -5.04 0.80 10.80
C LEU A 90 -4.53 0.10 12.06
N PRO A 91 -4.15 -1.19 11.99
CA PRO A 91 -3.73 -1.95 13.15
C PRO A 91 -2.39 -1.44 13.67
N ASP A 92 -2.19 -1.60 14.97
CA ASP A 92 -0.85 -1.53 15.54
C ASP A 92 -0.07 -2.78 15.10
N GLY A 93 1.11 -2.60 14.52
CA GLY A 93 1.87 -3.69 13.89
C GLY A 93 3.32 -3.31 13.65
N GLU A 94 4.16 -4.28 13.28
CA GLU A 94 5.60 -4.05 13.15
C GLU A 94 5.94 -3.00 12.08
N LEU A 95 6.97 -2.19 12.34
CA LEU A 95 7.40 -1.19 11.33
C LEU A 95 8.17 -1.84 10.18
N LYS A 96 8.90 -2.93 10.45
CA LYS A 96 9.75 -3.62 9.47
C LYS A 96 9.00 -4.01 8.18
N PRO A 97 7.83 -4.69 8.21
CA PRO A 97 7.09 -4.97 7.00
C PRO A 97 6.60 -3.69 6.30
N ALA A 98 6.11 -2.69 7.04
CA ALA A 98 5.67 -1.42 6.46
C ALA A 98 6.81 -0.67 5.75
N VAL A 99 8.04 -0.68 6.30
CA VAL A 99 9.23 -0.10 5.66
C VAL A 99 9.58 -0.82 4.36
N ARG A 100 9.49 -2.16 4.34
CA ARG A 100 9.74 -2.94 3.11
C ARG A 100 8.73 -2.63 2.01
N PHE A 101 7.45 -2.47 2.39
CA PHE A 101 6.42 -2.03 1.46
C PHE A 101 6.74 -0.64 0.91
N ALA A 102 7.01 0.32 1.79
CA ALA A 102 7.27 1.71 1.43
C ALA A 102 8.44 1.83 0.45
N ILE A 103 9.59 1.19 0.75
CA ILE A 103 10.77 1.20 -0.13
C ILE A 103 10.43 0.62 -1.51
N LEU A 104 9.75 -0.52 -1.56
CA LEU A 104 9.40 -1.15 -2.84
C LEU A 104 8.41 -0.29 -3.64
N ALA A 105 7.40 0.27 -2.99
CA ALA A 105 6.40 1.12 -3.62
C ALA A 105 7.03 2.40 -4.20
N GLU A 106 7.85 3.10 -3.42
CA GLU A 106 8.54 4.32 -3.85
C GLU A 106 9.54 4.04 -4.97
N THR A 107 10.33 2.96 -4.86
CA THR A 107 11.31 2.60 -5.90
C THR A 107 10.61 2.37 -7.24
N LEU A 108 9.48 1.64 -7.24
CA LEU A 108 8.71 1.39 -8.45
C LEU A 108 8.02 2.66 -8.97
N ALA A 109 7.52 3.52 -8.09
CA ALA A 109 6.94 4.80 -8.47
C ALA A 109 7.99 5.67 -9.20
N ILE A 110 9.16 5.86 -8.59
CA ILE A 110 10.29 6.63 -9.13
C ILE A 110 10.77 6.05 -10.46
N LEU A 111 11.03 4.74 -10.53
CA LEU A 111 11.48 4.10 -11.76
C LEU A 111 10.46 4.24 -12.89
N SER A 112 9.17 4.13 -12.58
CA SER A 112 8.12 4.32 -13.60
C SER A 112 8.04 5.75 -14.10
N MET A 113 8.23 6.74 -13.21
CA MET A 113 8.30 8.15 -13.58
C MET A 113 9.53 8.44 -14.43
N LEU A 114 10.70 7.94 -14.02
CA LEU A 114 11.94 8.07 -14.78
C LEU A 114 11.84 7.44 -16.16
N ALA A 115 11.17 6.29 -16.31
CA ALA A 115 10.97 5.66 -17.61
C ALA A 115 10.13 6.53 -18.55
N VAL A 116 9.04 7.14 -18.05
CA VAL A 116 8.23 8.08 -18.85
C VAL A 116 9.02 9.33 -19.20
N LEU A 117 9.71 9.94 -18.24
CA LEU A 117 10.52 11.14 -18.47
C LEU A 117 11.67 10.87 -19.45
N ALA A 118 12.34 9.72 -19.34
CA ALA A 118 13.38 9.31 -20.27
C ALA A 118 12.82 9.11 -21.69
N GLY A 119 11.64 8.49 -21.82
CA GLY A 119 10.95 8.37 -23.10
C GLY A 119 10.60 9.73 -23.71
N MET A 120 10.04 10.65 -22.91
CA MET A 120 9.73 12.01 -23.34
C MET A 120 11.00 12.79 -23.74
N ALA A 121 12.06 12.69 -22.95
CA ALA A 121 13.34 13.32 -23.25
C ALA A 121 13.97 12.77 -24.53
N ALA A 122 13.87 11.45 -24.75
CA ALA A 122 14.36 10.83 -25.98
C ALA A 122 13.58 11.29 -27.22
N LEU A 123 12.27 11.53 -27.10
CA LEU A 123 11.46 12.09 -28.18
C LEU A 123 11.75 13.57 -28.42
N ALA A 124 11.99 14.36 -27.37
CA ALA A 124 12.28 15.78 -27.47
C ALA A 124 13.71 16.06 -27.95
N LEU A 125 14.67 15.20 -27.59
CA LEU A 125 16.10 15.34 -27.86
C LEU A 125 16.66 14.06 -28.50
N PRO A 126 16.21 13.70 -29.72
CA PRO A 126 16.57 12.42 -30.34
C PRO A 126 18.07 12.27 -30.61
N THR A 127 18.76 13.36 -30.97
CA THR A 127 20.21 13.36 -31.17
C THR A 127 20.96 13.02 -29.88
N LEU A 128 20.56 13.60 -28.74
CA LEU A 128 21.17 13.31 -27.45
C LEU A 128 20.91 11.86 -27.04
N ALA A 129 19.70 11.34 -27.27
CA ALA A 129 19.40 9.94 -26.98
C ALA A 129 20.27 8.98 -27.81
N ILE A 130 20.45 9.25 -29.10
CA ILE A 130 21.35 8.47 -29.96
C ILE A 130 22.80 8.58 -29.47
N GLU A 131 23.25 9.76 -29.06
CA GLU A 131 24.60 9.97 -28.53
C GLU A 131 24.84 9.15 -27.26
N ILE A 132 23.91 9.19 -26.29
CA ILE A 132 23.96 8.38 -25.08
C ILE A 132 24.01 6.87 -25.40
N LEU A 133 23.34 6.43 -26.48
CA LEU A 133 23.35 5.01 -26.87
C LEU A 133 24.67 4.59 -27.53
N ARG A 134 25.34 5.50 -28.23
CA ARG A 134 26.61 5.25 -28.93
C ARG A 134 27.82 5.39 -28.01
N ASP A 135 27.80 6.36 -27.10
CA ASP A 135 28.87 6.62 -26.14
C ASP A 135 28.72 5.74 -24.90
N THR A 136 29.66 4.80 -24.73
CA THR A 136 29.66 3.86 -23.61
C THR A 136 30.01 4.54 -22.29
N GLU A 137 30.82 5.59 -22.31
CA GLU A 137 31.20 6.35 -21.11
C GLU A 137 29.99 7.14 -20.59
N LEU A 138 29.32 7.91 -21.45
CA LEU A 138 28.10 8.65 -21.10
C LEU A 138 27.01 7.71 -20.58
N ARG A 139 26.78 6.57 -21.25
CA ARG A 139 25.83 5.55 -20.79
C ARG A 139 26.20 5.02 -19.40
N SER A 140 27.47 4.72 -19.16
CA SER A 140 27.91 4.20 -17.86
C SER A 140 27.74 5.22 -16.73
N THR A 141 28.03 6.49 -17.01
CA THR A 141 27.86 7.60 -16.07
C THR A 141 26.38 7.80 -15.75
N LEU A 142 25.51 7.78 -16.77
CA LEU A 142 24.06 7.87 -16.59
C LEU A 142 23.53 6.71 -15.73
N LEU A 143 23.92 5.47 -16.04
CA LEU A 143 23.50 4.29 -15.28
C LEU A 143 23.97 4.34 -13.82
N ARG A 144 25.20 4.79 -13.56
CA ARG A 144 25.71 5.02 -12.18
C ARG A 144 24.91 6.10 -11.47
N GLY A 145 24.60 7.20 -12.16
CA GLY A 145 23.76 8.28 -11.65
C GLY A 145 22.37 7.79 -11.27
N VAL A 146 21.71 7.00 -12.12
CA VAL A 146 20.41 6.38 -11.83
C VAL A 146 20.52 5.40 -10.66
N ALA A 147 21.52 4.53 -10.65
CA ALA A 147 21.73 3.53 -9.60
C ALA A 147 21.96 4.15 -8.21
N LEU A 148 22.57 5.35 -8.15
CA LEU A 148 22.76 6.09 -6.91
C LEU A 148 21.54 6.95 -6.53
N SER A 149 20.96 7.66 -7.50
CA SER A 149 19.88 8.62 -7.24
C SER A 149 18.55 7.94 -6.89
N VAL A 150 18.21 6.80 -7.51
CA VAL A 150 16.93 6.12 -7.27
C VAL A 150 16.78 5.66 -5.81
N PRO A 151 17.76 4.95 -5.21
CA PRO A 151 17.67 4.55 -3.80
C PRO A 151 17.65 5.75 -2.84
N LEU A 152 18.42 6.80 -3.12
CA LEU A 152 18.46 8.00 -2.30
C LEU A 152 17.11 8.74 -2.33
N LEU A 153 16.53 8.91 -3.52
CA LEU A 153 15.22 9.53 -3.67
C LEU A 153 14.13 8.67 -3.04
N ALA A 154 14.17 7.34 -3.21
CA ALA A 154 13.22 6.44 -2.55
C ALA A 154 13.31 6.55 -1.02
N ALA A 155 14.52 6.56 -0.46
CA ALA A 155 14.73 6.76 0.98
C ALA A 155 14.18 8.12 1.45
N TRP A 156 14.43 9.19 0.69
CA TRP A 156 13.88 10.51 0.98
C TRP A 156 12.35 10.53 0.98
N MET A 157 11.71 9.93 -0.04
CA MET A 157 10.25 9.86 -0.12
C MET A 157 9.65 9.08 1.06
N VAL A 158 10.25 7.95 1.45
CA VAL A 158 9.84 7.20 2.66
C VAL A 158 9.96 8.08 3.91
N VAL A 159 11.04 8.85 4.05
CA VAL A 159 11.21 9.79 5.16
C VAL A 159 10.15 10.90 5.14
N ALA A 160 9.81 11.41 3.96
CA ALA A 160 8.78 12.45 3.82
C ALA A 160 7.40 11.95 4.27
N HIS A 161 6.98 10.77 3.80
CA HIS A 161 5.70 10.17 4.18
C HIS A 161 5.64 9.81 5.67
N THR A 162 6.71 9.24 6.23
CA THR A 162 6.78 8.94 7.67
C THR A 162 6.76 10.20 8.53
N THR A 163 7.42 11.26 8.08
CA THR A 163 7.39 12.57 8.73
C THR A 163 5.98 13.15 8.74
N HIS A 164 5.26 13.05 7.62
CA HIS A 164 3.85 13.46 7.55
C HIS A 164 2.99 12.71 8.59
N GLY A 165 3.14 11.39 8.69
CA GLY A 165 2.49 10.59 9.74
C GLY A 165 2.84 11.04 11.16
N ALA A 166 4.13 11.30 11.43
CA ALA A 166 4.59 11.79 12.73
C ALA A 166 4.01 13.18 13.09
N ILE A 167 3.88 14.08 12.11
CA ILE A 167 3.25 15.39 12.30
C ILE A 167 1.77 15.24 12.68
N LEU A 168 1.07 14.27 12.09
CA LEU A 168 -0.32 13.96 12.47
C LEU A 168 -0.40 13.46 13.93
N ASP A 169 0.52 12.61 14.41
CA ASP A 169 0.59 12.20 15.83
C ASP A 169 0.81 13.39 16.76
N VAL A 170 1.79 14.25 16.44
CA VAL A 170 2.06 15.45 17.24
C VAL A 170 0.85 16.37 17.26
N GLY A 171 0.20 16.59 16.11
CA GLY A 171 -1.00 17.40 16.01
C GLY A 171 -2.18 16.81 16.79
N ALA A 172 -2.42 15.51 16.69
CA ALA A 172 -3.48 14.83 17.43
C ALA A 172 -3.27 14.90 18.94
N ARG A 173 -2.03 14.71 19.40
CA ARG A 173 -1.65 14.85 20.82
C ARG A 173 -1.87 16.26 21.35
N ARG A 174 -1.58 17.28 20.55
CA ARG A 174 -1.90 18.68 20.90
C ARG A 174 -3.41 18.95 21.03
N GLN A 175 -4.25 18.09 20.46
CA GLN A 175 -5.71 18.14 20.59
C GLN A 175 -6.27 17.27 21.75
N GLY A 176 -5.38 16.68 22.56
CA GLY A 176 -5.73 15.86 23.73
C GLY A 176 -5.81 14.35 23.46
N ALA A 177 -5.47 13.88 22.26
CA ALA A 177 -5.50 12.45 21.97
C ALA A 177 -4.29 11.70 22.59
N ARG A 178 -4.48 10.41 22.86
CA ARG A 178 -3.39 9.52 23.29
C ARG A 178 -2.36 9.32 22.17
N PRO A 179 -1.07 9.18 22.49
CA PRO A 179 -0.03 8.96 21.48
C PRO A 179 -0.25 7.62 20.75
N GLN A 180 -0.13 7.62 19.42
CA GLN A 180 -0.26 6.41 18.57
C GLN A 180 0.94 6.32 17.60
N ARG A 181 2.15 6.59 18.11
CA ARG A 181 3.38 6.75 17.32
C ARG A 181 3.60 5.65 16.28
N ARG A 182 3.44 4.38 16.66
CA ARG A 182 3.67 3.24 15.76
C ARG A 182 2.67 3.22 14.61
N ARG A 183 1.38 3.46 14.89
CA ARG A 183 0.34 3.60 13.86
C ARG A 183 0.57 4.83 12.98
N ALA A 184 1.09 5.93 13.55
CA ALA A 184 1.41 7.14 12.82
C ALA A 184 2.56 6.94 11.81
N PHE A 185 3.61 6.20 12.20
CA PHE A 185 4.66 5.81 11.25
C PHE A 185 4.12 4.86 10.18
N ARG A 186 3.31 3.86 10.57
CA ARG A 186 2.66 2.95 9.61
C ARG A 186 1.77 3.70 8.62
N PHE A 187 1.04 4.72 9.08
CA PHE A 187 0.23 5.58 8.22
C PHE A 187 1.10 6.16 7.09
N GLY A 188 2.23 6.77 7.43
CA GLY A 188 3.18 7.29 6.44
C GLY A 188 3.72 6.19 5.53
N LEU A 189 4.21 5.08 6.09
CA LEU A 189 4.79 3.99 5.30
C LEU A 189 3.81 3.37 4.30
N TYR A 190 2.53 3.23 4.65
CA TYR A 190 1.50 2.72 3.71
C TYR A 190 0.97 3.79 2.77
N ALA A 191 1.13 5.08 3.10
CA ALA A 191 0.83 6.21 2.22
C ALA A 191 1.76 6.26 1.00
N CYS A 192 2.97 5.68 1.05
CA CYS A 192 3.82 5.47 -0.13
C CYS A 192 3.13 4.67 -1.25
N GLY A 193 2.08 3.88 -0.92
CA GLY A 193 1.25 3.21 -1.93
C GLY A 193 0.51 4.18 -2.86
N TRP A 194 0.29 5.42 -2.43
CA TRP A 194 -0.37 6.46 -3.24
C TRP A 194 0.49 6.85 -4.43
N ASP A 195 1.79 7.02 -4.22
CA ASP A 195 2.73 7.45 -5.26
C ASP A 195 2.86 6.38 -6.35
N LEU A 196 2.87 5.11 -5.95
CA LEU A 196 2.84 3.97 -6.87
C LEU A 196 1.52 3.93 -7.68
N MET A 197 0.38 4.11 -7.03
CA MET A 197 -0.93 4.05 -7.69
C MET A 197 -1.22 5.26 -8.57
N ALA A 198 -0.81 6.46 -8.15
CA ALA A 198 -0.99 7.70 -8.88
C ALA A 198 0.07 7.89 -9.99
N GLY A 199 1.19 7.16 -9.92
CA GLY A 199 2.25 7.19 -10.91
C GLY A 199 1.95 6.43 -12.21
N PRO A 200 2.85 6.50 -13.20
CA PRO A 200 2.67 5.87 -14.50
C PRO A 200 2.40 4.36 -14.44
N LEU A 201 3.10 3.64 -13.55
CA LEU A 201 2.89 2.19 -13.42
C LEU A 201 1.49 1.85 -12.90
N GLY A 202 1.00 2.57 -11.90
CA GLY A 202 -0.37 2.43 -11.40
C GLY A 202 -1.42 2.75 -12.47
N ALA A 203 -1.18 3.79 -13.27
CA ALA A 203 -2.05 4.15 -14.39
C ALA A 203 -2.13 3.06 -15.46
N VAL A 204 -0.98 2.49 -15.88
CA VAL A 204 -0.92 1.38 -16.85
C VAL A 204 -1.66 0.15 -16.32
N LEU A 205 -1.46 -0.21 -15.06
CA LEU A 205 -2.13 -1.38 -14.48
C LEU A 205 -3.63 -1.18 -14.32
N MET A 206 -4.09 0.01 -13.94
CA MET A 206 -5.53 0.31 -13.88
C MET A 206 -6.15 0.34 -15.28
N LEU A 207 -5.45 0.90 -16.27
CA LEU A 207 -5.89 0.87 -17.65
C LEU A 207 -6.02 -0.57 -18.17
N ALA A 208 -5.03 -1.42 -17.92
CA ALA A 208 -5.02 -2.81 -18.37
C ALA A 208 -6.07 -3.68 -17.66
N SER A 209 -6.28 -3.48 -16.35
CA SER A 209 -7.17 -4.33 -15.56
C SER A 209 -8.63 -3.88 -15.52
N LYS A 210 -8.90 -2.57 -15.63
CA LYS A 210 -10.23 -1.97 -15.45
C LYS A 210 -10.62 -0.96 -16.52
N GLY A 211 -9.76 -0.67 -17.48
CA GLY A 211 -10.03 0.24 -18.60
C GLY A 211 -9.83 1.72 -18.28
N ARG A 212 -10.07 2.57 -19.30
CA ARG A 212 -9.76 4.01 -19.27
C ARG A 212 -10.51 4.78 -18.19
N LYS A 213 -11.79 4.43 -17.95
CA LYS A 213 -12.62 5.09 -16.93
C LYS A 213 -11.98 4.97 -15.54
N ALA A 214 -11.58 3.76 -15.16
CA ALA A 214 -10.94 3.50 -13.87
C ALA A 214 -9.60 4.22 -13.70
N MET A 215 -8.84 4.42 -14.78
CA MET A 215 -7.60 5.21 -14.77
C MET A 215 -7.89 6.70 -14.49
N PHE A 216 -8.90 7.29 -15.13
CA PHE A 216 -9.28 8.69 -14.86
C PHE A 216 -9.88 8.86 -13.47
N ASP A 217 -10.70 7.91 -13.02
CA ASP A 217 -11.24 7.89 -11.66
C ASP A 217 -10.10 7.84 -10.63
N LEU A 218 -9.04 7.07 -10.90
CA LEU A 218 -7.84 7.01 -10.05
C LEU A 218 -7.11 8.35 -9.99
N ALA A 219 -6.99 9.07 -11.11
CA ALA A 219 -6.35 10.38 -11.16
C ALA A 219 -7.14 11.43 -10.35
N SER A 220 -8.47 11.40 -10.41
CA SER A 220 -9.31 12.27 -9.57
C SER A 220 -9.22 11.89 -8.09
N LEU A 221 -9.18 10.58 -7.82
CA LEU A 221 -9.08 10.05 -6.47
C LEU A 221 -7.74 10.44 -5.82
N SER A 222 -6.62 10.31 -6.53
CA SER A 222 -5.27 10.58 -5.98
C SER A 222 -5.11 12.00 -5.43
N MET A 223 -5.80 12.99 -6.02
CA MET A 223 -5.79 14.38 -5.53
C MET A 223 -6.47 14.53 -4.15
N ASN A 224 -7.42 13.65 -3.83
CA ASN A 224 -8.23 13.73 -2.61
C ASN A 224 -7.82 12.72 -1.53
N VAL A 225 -7.09 11.66 -1.91
CA VAL A 225 -6.68 10.56 -1.03
C VAL A 225 -5.91 11.04 0.21
N PRO A 226 -4.88 11.91 0.12
CA PRO A 226 -4.14 12.32 1.31
C PRO A 226 -5.03 12.97 2.37
N GLY A 227 -6.01 13.78 1.94
CA GLY A 227 -6.96 14.44 2.83
C GLY A 227 -7.94 13.47 3.47
N LYS A 228 -8.51 12.55 2.68
CA LYS A 228 -9.43 11.50 3.14
C LYS A 228 -8.75 10.54 4.11
N ALA A 229 -7.57 10.03 3.74
CA ALA A 229 -6.75 9.15 4.54
C ALA A 229 -6.39 9.77 5.89
N SER A 230 -5.89 11.02 5.89
CA SER A 230 -5.53 11.72 7.14
C SER A 230 -6.74 11.93 8.04
N THR A 231 -7.90 12.29 7.46
CA THR A 231 -9.14 12.46 8.22
C THR A 231 -9.61 11.14 8.82
N ALA A 232 -9.62 10.08 8.02
CA ALA A 232 -10.00 8.74 8.46
C ALA A 232 -9.07 8.24 9.58
N PHE A 233 -7.75 8.42 9.43
CA PHE A 233 -6.77 8.07 10.45
C PHE A 233 -6.99 8.84 11.76
N LEU A 234 -7.17 10.15 11.69
CA LEU A 234 -7.38 11.01 12.87
C LEU A 234 -8.70 10.70 13.59
N ARG A 235 -9.76 10.37 12.84
CA ARG A 235 -11.06 10.03 13.44
C ARG A 235 -11.08 8.59 13.96
N GLY A 236 -10.67 7.63 13.15
CA GLY A 236 -10.72 6.21 13.49
C GLY A 236 -9.68 5.78 14.53
N VAL A 237 -8.43 6.23 14.41
CA VAL A 237 -7.35 5.79 15.32
C VAL A 237 -7.23 6.67 16.56
N TYR A 238 -7.43 7.99 16.43
CA TYR A 238 -7.32 8.93 17.56
C TYR A 238 -8.66 9.35 18.17
N GLY A 239 -9.80 9.00 17.58
CA GLY A 239 -11.12 9.37 18.10
C GLY A 239 -11.38 10.89 18.07
N LEU A 240 -10.71 11.64 17.20
CA LEU A 240 -10.90 13.09 17.14
C LEU A 240 -12.24 13.46 16.51
N SER A 241 -12.88 14.51 17.03
CA SER A 241 -14.03 15.13 16.36
C SER A 241 -13.64 15.68 14.98
N ALA A 242 -14.61 15.82 14.08
CA ALA A 242 -14.37 16.31 12.72
C ALA A 242 -13.64 17.66 12.68
N GLU A 243 -13.98 18.58 13.58
CA GLU A 243 -13.35 19.89 13.68
C GLU A 243 -11.87 19.80 14.10
N LYS A 244 -11.57 18.99 15.14
CA LYS A 244 -10.19 18.78 15.60
C LYS A 244 -9.36 18.07 14.53
N ALA A 245 -9.92 17.06 13.87
CA ALA A 245 -9.27 16.36 12.78
C ALA A 245 -8.95 17.30 11.60
N ALA A 246 -9.86 18.20 11.24
CA ALA A 246 -9.63 19.19 10.18
C ALA A 246 -8.47 20.14 10.50
N LYS A 247 -8.37 20.61 11.76
CA LYS A 247 -7.26 21.46 12.23
C LYS A 247 -5.91 20.74 12.12
N VAL A 248 -5.85 19.49 12.59
CA VAL A 248 -4.62 18.67 12.54
C VAL A 248 -4.23 18.34 11.10
N ARG A 249 -5.19 17.98 10.25
CA ARG A 249 -4.96 17.74 8.82
C ARG A 249 -4.35 18.95 8.13
N LYS A 250 -4.88 20.17 8.38
CA LYS A 250 -4.34 21.40 7.80
C LYS A 250 -2.87 21.61 8.17
N LEU A 251 -2.49 21.33 9.42
CA LEU A 251 -1.09 21.38 9.86
C LEU A 251 -0.22 20.37 9.10
N GLY A 252 -0.70 19.13 8.96
CA GLY A 252 -0.03 18.09 8.18
C GLY A 252 0.20 18.51 6.72
N SER A 253 -0.82 19.06 6.07
CA SER A 253 -0.73 19.55 4.68
C SER A 253 0.25 20.71 4.51
N ILE A 254 0.27 21.67 5.45
CA ILE A 254 1.24 22.77 5.43
C ILE A 254 2.66 22.23 5.56
N ALA A 255 2.89 21.31 6.50
CA ALA A 255 4.22 20.75 6.71
C ALA A 255 4.68 19.91 5.51
N ALA A 256 3.79 19.14 4.88
CA ALA A 256 4.08 18.43 3.64
C ALA A 256 4.44 19.39 2.50
N LEU A 257 3.73 20.52 2.37
CA LEU A 257 4.04 21.56 1.39
C LEU A 257 5.42 22.19 1.65
N CYS A 258 5.74 22.54 2.89
CA CYS A 258 7.06 23.06 3.26
C CYS A 258 8.16 22.06 2.92
N LEU A 259 7.96 20.78 3.23
CA LEU A 259 8.93 19.73 2.91
C LEU A 259 9.13 19.58 1.41
N ALA A 260 8.06 19.63 0.62
CA ALA A 260 8.13 19.58 -0.85
C ALA A 260 8.90 20.78 -1.42
N ILE A 261 8.64 21.99 -0.94
CA ILE A 261 9.34 23.21 -1.36
C ILE A 261 10.83 23.13 -1.01
N LEU A 262 11.18 22.72 0.21
CA LEU A 262 12.56 22.56 0.63
C LEU A 262 13.29 21.50 -0.22
N SER A 263 12.64 20.37 -0.49
CA SER A 263 13.19 19.31 -1.35
C SER A 263 13.47 19.83 -2.76
N GLY A 264 12.50 20.51 -3.37
CA GLY A 264 12.63 21.08 -4.71
C GLY A 264 13.71 22.16 -4.76
N GLY A 265 13.78 23.02 -3.75
CA GLY A 265 14.81 24.07 -3.63
C GLY A 265 16.22 23.51 -3.56
N VAL A 266 16.43 22.42 -2.81
CA VAL A 266 17.75 21.75 -2.73
C VAL A 266 18.14 21.16 -4.09
N VAL A 267 17.22 20.49 -4.78
CA VAL A 267 17.50 19.92 -6.12
C VAL A 267 17.87 21.03 -7.10
N VAL A 268 17.10 22.12 -7.13
CA VAL A 268 17.37 23.29 -7.98
C VAL A 268 18.74 23.89 -7.66
N ALA A 269 19.06 24.09 -6.38
CA ALA A 269 20.35 24.62 -5.95
C ALA A 269 21.52 23.73 -6.39
N ILE A 270 21.39 22.40 -6.27
CA ILE A 270 22.40 21.45 -6.73
C ILE A 270 22.60 21.56 -8.25
N VAL A 271 21.51 21.65 -9.02
CA VAL A 271 21.58 21.77 -10.49
C VAL A 271 22.28 23.06 -10.92
N PHE A 272 22.09 24.17 -10.22
CA PHE A 272 22.75 25.45 -10.53
C PHE A 272 24.15 25.60 -9.94
N ALA A 273 24.56 24.73 -9.02
CA ALA A 273 25.90 24.74 -8.43
C ALA A 273 26.92 23.91 -9.22
N VAL A 274 26.46 23.11 -10.20
CA VAL A 274 27.26 22.29 -11.12
C VAL A 274 27.32 22.96 -12.47
#